data_AF-A0A528L173-F1
#
_entry.id   AF-A0A528L173-F1
#
_cell.length_a   1.000
_cell.length_b   1.000
_cell.length_c   1.000
_cell.angle_alpha   90.00
_cell.angle_beta   90.00
_cell.angle_gamma   90.00
#
_symmetry.space_group_name_H-M   'P 1'
#
loop_
_entity.id
_entity.type
_entity.pdbx_description
1 polymer ?
#
loop_
_entity_poly.entity_id
_entity_poly.type
_entity_poly.pdbx_seq_one_letter_code
_entity_poly.pdbx_strand_id
1 'polypeptide(L)'
;DLSNSELATGSTIIARFNVGNPPYDDIRVRRAAQLAVDNAAILKIGMDDRGKPAENHHVGPMHAEYADIGPAVRNIDQAKALLAEAGKSDHEYDLISVDVDWQKNTGDAIAAQMRDAGLKVKRTVLPAATFWNDWSKYPFSCTEWLGRPLGVQVLALAYRSGAAWNETAYANPEFDALLDKALATPDAGERREIMAKIEQNLRDSGIIIQPYWRSVYRTFRKGVHGCEQHQSLEQHFDKVWLEA
;
A
#
# COMPACT_ATOMS: atom_id res chain seq x y z
N ASP A 1 9.50 -2.25 -34.55
CA ASP A 1 8.59 -2.85 -33.54
C ASP A 1 9.33 -3.12 -32.24
N LEU A 2 8.70 -2.81 -31.11
CA LEU A 2 9.24 -2.98 -29.76
C LEU A 2 8.44 -4.05 -29.02
N SER A 3 9.11 -4.83 -28.17
CA SER A 3 8.52 -5.79 -27.24
C SER A 3 8.65 -5.25 -25.80
N ASN A 4 7.72 -5.64 -24.93
CA ASN A 4 7.70 -5.23 -23.52
C ASN A 4 7.68 -6.44 -22.59
N SER A 5 8.51 -6.38 -21.55
CA SER A 5 8.39 -7.21 -20.36
C SER A 5 7.84 -6.34 -19.22
N GLU A 6 6.83 -6.84 -18.53
CA GLU A 6 6.20 -6.18 -17.38
C GLU A 6 6.25 -7.11 -16.16
N LEU A 7 6.55 -6.54 -14.99
CA LEU A 7 6.51 -7.24 -13.71
C LEU A 7 5.95 -6.34 -12.61
N ALA A 8 4.90 -6.79 -11.93
CA ALA A 8 4.43 -6.15 -10.71
C ALA A 8 5.46 -6.33 -9.59
N THR A 9 5.82 -5.25 -8.91
CA THR A 9 6.82 -5.25 -7.83
C THR A 9 6.16 -5.04 -6.48
N GLY A 10 6.91 -5.29 -5.39
CA GLY A 10 6.52 -4.89 -4.03
C GLY A 10 6.50 -3.37 -3.82
N SER A 11 6.66 -2.55 -4.87
CA SER A 11 6.57 -1.10 -4.76
C SER A 11 5.10 -0.65 -4.79
N THR A 12 4.73 0.25 -3.90
CA THR A 12 3.35 0.69 -3.69
C THR A 12 3.31 2.14 -3.25
N ILE A 13 2.12 2.70 -3.16
CA ILE A 13 1.82 3.84 -2.31
C ILE A 13 0.80 3.41 -1.25
N ILE A 14 0.86 3.99 -0.07
CA ILE A 14 -0.15 3.82 0.97
C ILE A 14 -0.67 5.20 1.36
N ALA A 15 -1.98 5.35 1.50
CA ALA A 15 -2.54 6.41 2.34
C ALA A 15 -2.66 5.84 3.75
N ARG A 16 -1.90 6.39 4.70
CA ARG A 16 -1.67 5.77 6.01
C ARG A 16 -2.10 6.70 7.13
N PHE A 17 -2.68 6.12 8.17
CA PHE A 17 -3.17 6.83 9.34
C PHE A 17 -2.20 6.65 10.50
N ASN A 18 -1.72 7.74 11.10
CA ASN A 18 -0.98 7.69 12.35
C ASN A 18 -1.95 7.57 13.52
N VAL A 19 -2.06 6.39 14.12
CA VAL A 19 -3.04 6.11 15.19
C VAL A 19 -2.76 6.85 16.49
N GLY A 20 -1.58 7.47 16.63
CA GLY A 20 -1.26 8.36 17.75
C GLY A 20 -1.93 9.74 17.67
N ASN A 21 -2.63 10.05 16.59
CA ASN A 21 -3.28 11.33 16.37
C ASN A 21 -4.81 11.16 16.23
N PRO A 22 -5.62 11.83 17.06
CA PRO A 22 -7.07 11.85 16.85
C PRO A 22 -7.45 12.47 15.50
N PRO A 23 -8.50 11.99 14.82
CA PRO A 23 -9.41 10.92 15.23
C PRO A 23 -8.98 9.52 14.74
N TYR A 24 -7.73 9.37 14.32
CA TYR A 24 -7.22 8.14 13.74
C TYR A 24 -6.85 7.08 14.78
N ASP A 25 -6.95 7.40 16.07
CA ASP A 25 -6.95 6.45 17.18
C ASP A 25 -8.19 5.54 17.14
N ASP A 26 -9.33 6.07 16.68
CA ASP A 26 -10.58 5.32 16.51
C ASP A 26 -10.55 4.43 15.26
N ILE A 27 -10.63 3.11 15.47
CA ILE A 27 -10.65 2.11 14.39
C ILE A 27 -11.83 2.30 13.44
N ARG A 28 -12.97 2.80 13.91
CA ARG A 28 -14.18 3.00 13.08
C ARG A 28 -13.93 4.06 12.01
N VAL A 29 -13.18 5.11 12.33
CA VAL A 29 -12.79 6.16 11.39
C VAL A 29 -11.90 5.59 10.29
N ARG A 30 -10.86 4.83 10.68
CA ARG A 30 -9.92 4.23 9.73
C ARG A 30 -10.59 3.18 8.84
N ARG A 31 -11.47 2.35 9.41
CA ARG A 31 -12.27 1.37 8.67
C ARG A 31 -13.29 2.04 7.75
N ALA A 32 -13.94 3.11 8.16
CA ALA A 32 -14.79 3.90 7.29
C ALA A 32 -14.02 4.43 6.08
N ALA A 33 -12.83 4.99 6.30
CA ALA A 33 -11.98 5.47 5.22
C ALA A 33 -11.54 4.34 4.27
N GLN A 34 -11.13 3.19 4.79
CA GLN A 34 -10.72 2.05 3.97
C GLN A 34 -11.88 1.49 3.12
N LEU A 35 -13.09 1.37 3.71
CA LEU A 35 -14.29 0.91 3.01
C LEU A 35 -14.81 1.90 1.95
N ALA A 36 -14.43 3.18 2.03
CA ALA A 36 -14.85 4.18 1.05
C ALA A 36 -14.18 4.00 -0.33
N VAL A 37 -13.00 3.36 -0.37
CA VAL A 37 -12.09 3.40 -1.51
C VAL A 37 -12.15 2.12 -2.36
N ASP A 38 -12.31 2.30 -3.66
CA ASP A 38 -12.16 1.30 -4.71
C ASP A 38 -10.71 1.30 -5.20
N ASN A 39 -9.94 0.35 -4.69
CA ASN A 39 -8.51 0.22 -5.00
C ASN A 39 -8.23 0.09 -6.52
N ALA A 40 -9.10 -0.58 -7.29
CA ALA A 40 -8.92 -0.73 -8.73
C ALA A 40 -9.18 0.59 -9.48
N ALA A 41 -10.21 1.36 -9.06
CA ALA A 41 -10.43 2.68 -9.62
C ALA A 41 -9.28 3.66 -9.30
N ILE A 42 -8.68 3.55 -8.10
CA ILE A 42 -7.50 4.34 -7.74
C ILE A 42 -6.29 3.94 -8.60
N LEU A 43 -6.07 2.66 -8.87
CA LEU A 43 -5.01 2.20 -9.77
C LEU A 43 -5.15 2.85 -11.16
N LYS A 44 -6.35 2.84 -11.72
CA LYS A 44 -6.61 3.45 -13.03
C LYS A 44 -6.29 4.95 -13.05
N ILE A 45 -6.73 5.70 -12.04
CA ILE A 45 -6.54 7.16 -12.00
C ILE A 45 -5.10 7.55 -11.65
N GLY A 46 -4.48 6.84 -10.69
CA GLY A 46 -3.15 7.16 -10.18
C GLY A 46 -2.00 6.66 -11.05
N MET A 47 -2.22 5.54 -11.75
CA MET A 47 -1.16 4.83 -12.49
C MET A 47 -1.54 4.43 -13.92
N ASP A 48 -2.74 4.74 -14.42
CA ASP A 48 -3.18 4.32 -15.77
C ASP A 48 -3.09 2.80 -15.96
N ASP A 49 -3.57 2.05 -14.95
CA ASP A 49 -3.54 0.58 -14.90
C ASP A 49 -2.12 -0.06 -14.95
N ARG A 50 -1.07 0.74 -14.70
CA ARG A 50 0.33 0.28 -14.67
C ARG A 50 0.73 -0.41 -13.37
N GLY A 51 0.05 -1.50 -13.06
CA GLY A 51 0.22 -2.20 -11.79
C GLY A 51 -0.81 -3.30 -11.57
N LYS A 52 -1.01 -3.65 -10.30
CA LYS A 52 -2.07 -4.56 -9.85
C LYS A 52 -2.82 -3.93 -8.69
N PRO A 53 -4.15 -4.07 -8.59
CA PRO A 53 -4.87 -3.68 -7.39
C PRO A 53 -4.25 -4.36 -6.16
N ALA A 54 -4.16 -3.61 -5.08
CA ALA A 54 -3.70 -4.13 -3.80
C ALA A 54 -4.87 -4.26 -2.82
N GLU A 55 -4.59 -4.86 -1.69
CA GLU A 55 -5.59 -5.54 -0.87
C GLU A 55 -5.56 -5.05 0.60
N ASN A 56 -4.90 -3.91 0.83
CA ASN A 56 -4.79 -3.22 2.11
C ASN A 56 -4.02 -3.98 3.22
N HIS A 57 -2.97 -4.74 2.86
CA HIS A 57 -2.10 -5.41 3.84
C HIS A 57 -0.59 -5.43 3.52
N HIS A 58 -0.14 -4.68 2.52
CA HIS A 58 1.28 -4.44 2.20
C HIS A 58 2.15 -5.70 2.01
N VAL A 59 1.51 -6.81 1.64
CA VAL A 59 2.13 -8.04 1.15
C VAL A 59 1.31 -8.45 -0.07
N GLY A 60 1.93 -8.90 -1.16
CA GLY A 60 1.22 -9.21 -2.38
C GLY A 60 1.84 -10.37 -3.16
N PRO A 61 1.28 -10.72 -4.32
CA PRO A 61 1.63 -11.94 -5.07
C PRO A 61 3.09 -12.07 -5.54
N MET A 62 3.87 -11.00 -5.43
CA MET A 62 5.32 -11.01 -5.71
C MET A 62 6.15 -11.61 -4.57
N HIS A 63 5.60 -11.69 -3.35
CA HIS A 63 6.26 -12.28 -2.18
C HIS A 63 5.88 -13.77 -2.07
N ALA A 64 6.87 -14.62 -1.79
CA ALA A 64 6.67 -16.06 -1.75
C ALA A 64 5.69 -16.48 -0.64
N GLU A 65 5.64 -15.75 0.47
CA GLU A 65 4.80 -16.01 1.63
C GLU A 65 3.43 -15.32 1.60
N TYR A 66 3.07 -14.60 0.53
CA TYR A 66 1.75 -13.97 0.39
C TYR A 66 0.63 -15.02 0.51
N ALA A 67 -0.41 -14.68 1.27
CA ALA A 67 -1.64 -15.47 1.35
C ALA A 67 -2.80 -14.71 0.71
N ASP A 68 -3.59 -15.42 -0.12
CA ASP A 68 -4.78 -14.83 -0.70
C ASP A 68 -5.92 -14.87 0.33
N ILE A 69 -6.13 -13.75 1.02
CA ILE A 69 -7.26 -13.52 1.93
C ILE A 69 -8.42 -12.76 1.23
N GLY A 70 -8.46 -12.77 -0.10
CA GLY A 70 -9.45 -12.09 -0.93
C GLY A 70 -9.21 -10.59 -1.09
N PRO A 71 -9.99 -9.91 -1.95
CA PRO A 71 -9.78 -8.50 -2.26
C PRO A 71 -10.21 -7.56 -1.12
N ALA A 72 -9.72 -6.31 -1.17
CA ALA A 72 -10.27 -5.24 -0.35
C ALA A 72 -11.74 -4.96 -0.76
N VAL A 73 -12.63 -4.85 0.23
CA VAL A 73 -14.05 -4.60 0.01
C VAL A 73 -14.34 -3.11 0.08
N ARG A 74 -15.03 -2.58 -0.92
CA ARG A 74 -15.64 -1.24 -0.88
C ARG A 74 -17.08 -1.34 -0.42
N ASN A 75 -17.45 -0.55 0.58
CA ASN A 75 -18.82 -0.45 1.07
C ASN A 75 -19.08 0.97 1.62
N ILE A 76 -19.67 1.83 0.79
CA ILE A 76 -19.95 3.23 1.13
C ILE A 76 -20.96 3.36 2.27
N ASP A 77 -21.99 2.51 2.30
CA ASP A 77 -23.04 2.60 3.32
C ASP A 77 -22.50 2.21 4.70
N GLN A 78 -21.68 1.15 4.76
CA GLN A 78 -20.98 0.77 5.98
C GLN A 78 -19.95 1.83 6.40
N ALA A 79 -19.26 2.46 5.44
CA ALA A 79 -18.35 3.57 5.75
C ALA A 79 -19.09 4.73 6.43
N LYS A 80 -20.25 5.13 5.90
CA LYS A 80 -21.11 6.18 6.49
C LYS A 80 -21.60 5.80 7.88
N ALA A 81 -22.04 4.55 8.06
CA ALA A 81 -22.50 4.04 9.36
C ALA A 81 -21.40 4.11 10.43
N LEU A 82 -20.21 3.60 10.11
CA LEU A 82 -19.05 3.64 11.02
C LEU A 82 -18.63 5.07 11.39
N LEU A 83 -18.68 5.99 10.42
CA LEU A 83 -18.34 7.40 10.65
C LEU A 83 -19.35 8.09 11.58
N ALA A 84 -20.64 7.77 11.42
CA ALA A 84 -21.70 8.25 12.29
C ALA A 84 -21.58 7.67 13.72
N GLU A 85 -21.31 6.37 13.85
CA GLU A 85 -21.06 5.71 15.14
C GLU A 85 -19.84 6.26 15.87
N ALA A 86 -18.80 6.66 15.10
CA ALA A 86 -17.62 7.34 15.64
C ALA A 86 -17.91 8.78 16.08
N GLY A 87 -19.03 9.37 15.66
CA GLY A 87 -19.34 10.78 15.88
C GLY A 87 -18.36 11.72 15.19
N LYS A 88 -17.81 11.32 14.03
CA LYS A 88 -16.77 12.06 13.30
C LYS A 88 -17.18 12.56 11.91
N SER A 89 -18.47 12.51 11.58
CA SER A 89 -18.99 12.96 10.27
C SER A 89 -18.69 14.43 9.95
N ASP A 90 -18.50 15.27 10.97
CA ASP A 90 -18.19 16.69 10.80
C ASP A 90 -16.70 17.03 10.89
N HIS A 91 -15.84 16.04 11.15
CA HIS A 91 -14.40 16.25 11.21
C HIS A 91 -13.83 16.52 9.80
N GLU A 92 -12.98 17.54 9.67
CA GLU A 92 -12.19 17.76 8.45
C GLU A 92 -10.91 16.92 8.51
N TYR A 93 -10.73 16.04 7.53
CA TYR A 93 -9.57 15.16 7.41
C TYR A 93 -8.58 15.76 6.41
N ASP A 94 -7.35 16.04 6.83
CA ASP A 94 -6.31 16.53 5.92
C ASP A 94 -5.47 15.35 5.40
N LEU A 95 -5.65 14.99 4.12
CA LEU A 95 -4.79 14.01 3.47
C LEU A 95 -3.61 14.75 2.83
N ILE A 96 -2.41 14.44 3.29
CA ILE A 96 -1.16 15.07 2.83
C ILE A 96 -0.48 14.17 1.79
N SER A 97 0.06 14.73 0.71
CA SER A 97 0.96 13.99 -0.19
C SER A 97 2.10 14.88 -0.68
N VAL A 98 3.15 14.26 -1.23
CA VAL A 98 4.20 14.97 -1.95
C VAL A 98 3.71 15.44 -3.33
N ASP A 99 4.26 16.55 -3.83
CA ASP A 99 4.03 17.06 -5.19
C ASP A 99 4.81 16.26 -6.24
N VAL A 100 4.44 14.99 -6.37
CA VAL A 100 4.86 14.10 -7.46
C VAL A 100 3.58 13.62 -8.13
N ASP A 101 3.44 13.83 -9.44
CA ASP A 101 2.15 13.73 -10.13
C ASP A 101 1.37 12.45 -9.84
N TRP A 102 2.00 11.28 -9.94
CA TRP A 102 1.30 10.01 -9.67
C TRP A 102 0.89 9.85 -8.20
N GLN A 103 1.66 10.38 -7.24
CA GLN A 103 1.32 10.34 -5.81
C GLN A 103 0.20 11.34 -5.47
N LYS A 104 0.29 12.55 -6.02
CA LYS A 104 -0.72 13.60 -5.91
C LYS A 104 -2.06 13.13 -6.48
N ASN A 105 -2.07 12.63 -7.72
CA ASN A 105 -3.26 12.13 -8.40
C ASN A 105 -3.91 10.96 -7.63
N THR A 106 -3.08 10.08 -7.06
CA THR A 106 -3.56 8.98 -6.21
C THR A 106 -4.23 9.50 -4.95
N GLY A 107 -3.61 10.43 -4.22
CA GLY A 107 -4.20 11.03 -3.04
C GLY A 107 -5.48 11.81 -3.34
N ASP A 108 -5.54 12.50 -4.49
CA ASP A 108 -6.73 13.24 -4.93
C ASP A 108 -7.90 12.29 -5.22
N ALA A 109 -7.62 11.15 -5.87
CA ALA A 109 -8.60 10.12 -6.17
C ALA A 109 -9.12 9.42 -4.89
N ILE A 110 -8.22 9.08 -3.95
CA ILE A 110 -8.61 8.52 -2.64
C ILE A 110 -9.52 9.51 -1.91
N ALA A 111 -9.12 10.77 -1.83
CA ALA A 111 -9.91 11.79 -1.13
C ALA A 111 -11.27 12.05 -1.80
N ALA A 112 -11.36 11.96 -3.13
CA ALA A 112 -12.64 12.06 -3.83
C ALA A 112 -13.60 10.95 -3.38
N GLN A 113 -13.15 9.69 -3.37
CA GLN A 113 -14.01 8.59 -2.94
C GLN A 113 -14.36 8.63 -1.45
N MET A 114 -13.42 9.08 -0.60
CA MET A 114 -13.70 9.31 0.81
C MET A 114 -14.77 10.41 1.02
N ARG A 115 -14.76 11.47 0.20
CA ARG A 115 -15.81 12.50 0.21
C ARG A 115 -17.18 11.95 -0.20
N ASP A 116 -17.24 11.09 -1.22
CA ASP A 116 -18.50 10.43 -1.62
C ASP A 116 -19.09 9.57 -0.49
N ALA A 117 -18.23 9.05 0.39
CA ALA A 117 -18.59 8.31 1.59
C ALA A 117 -18.83 9.18 2.84
N GLY A 118 -18.77 10.50 2.72
CA GLY A 118 -19.11 11.44 3.80
C GLY A 118 -17.93 11.91 4.67
N LEU A 119 -16.69 11.48 4.38
CA LEU A 119 -15.51 12.03 5.04
C LEU A 119 -15.15 13.39 4.41
N LYS A 120 -15.11 14.46 5.20
CA LYS A 120 -14.74 15.81 4.71
C LYS A 120 -13.23 15.90 4.49
N VAL A 121 -12.74 15.34 3.39
CA VAL A 121 -11.30 15.28 3.11
C VAL A 121 -10.81 16.54 2.38
N LYS A 122 -9.93 17.29 3.04
CA LYS A 122 -9.09 18.34 2.47
C LYS A 122 -7.81 17.70 1.90
N ARG A 123 -7.29 18.30 0.82
CA ARG A 123 -6.02 17.90 0.19
C ARG A 123 -4.94 18.92 0.46
N THR A 124 -3.81 18.44 0.96
CA THR A 124 -2.58 19.22 1.12
C THR A 124 -1.46 18.55 0.33
N VAL A 125 -0.85 19.30 -0.60
CA VAL A 125 0.24 18.81 -1.44
C VAL A 125 1.48 19.63 -1.12
N LEU A 126 2.57 18.96 -0.76
CA LEU A 126 3.79 19.61 -0.29
C LEU A 126 4.97 19.36 -1.25
N PRO A 127 5.87 20.35 -1.43
CA PRO A 127 7.15 20.12 -2.09
C PRO A 127 7.94 19.00 -1.41
N ALA A 128 8.68 18.20 -2.19
CA ALA A 128 9.41 17.03 -1.68
C ALA A 128 10.32 17.35 -0.49
N ALA A 129 11.10 18.44 -0.55
CA ALA A 129 11.99 18.83 0.53
C ALA A 129 11.25 19.10 1.86
N THR A 130 10.03 19.63 1.79
CA THR A 130 9.19 19.87 2.97
C THR A 130 8.55 18.58 3.45
N PHE A 131 7.99 17.79 2.54
CA PHE A 131 7.31 16.54 2.85
C PHE A 131 8.26 15.56 3.58
N TRP A 132 9.47 15.36 3.04
CA TRP A 132 10.45 14.43 3.58
C TRP A 132 11.16 14.91 4.85
N ASN A 133 10.86 16.08 5.40
CA ASN A 133 11.33 16.45 6.74
C ASN A 133 10.47 15.84 7.85
N ASP A 134 9.18 15.64 7.59
CA ASP A 134 8.18 15.26 8.59
C ASP A 134 7.25 14.11 8.14
N TRP A 135 7.60 13.41 7.06
CA TRP A 135 6.72 12.44 6.40
C TRP A 135 6.14 11.39 7.35
N SER A 136 6.89 10.92 8.35
CA SER A 136 6.45 9.90 9.32
C SER A 136 5.58 10.46 10.45
N LYS A 137 5.54 11.79 10.62
CA LYS A 137 4.80 12.48 11.69
C LYS A 137 3.43 12.97 11.25
N TYR A 138 3.18 13.09 9.94
CA TYR A 138 1.88 13.55 9.45
C TYR A 138 0.75 12.65 9.98
N PRO A 139 -0.41 13.19 10.43
CA PRO A 139 -1.50 12.36 10.93
C PRO A 139 -2.13 11.46 9.86
N PHE A 140 -2.26 11.96 8.63
CA PHE A 140 -2.79 11.23 7.48
C PHE A 140 -2.06 11.66 6.22
N SER A 141 -1.31 10.74 5.62
CA SER A 141 -0.52 11.05 4.42
C SER A 141 -0.42 9.89 3.45
N CYS A 142 -0.13 10.21 2.19
CA CYS A 142 0.31 9.26 1.20
C CYS A 142 1.85 9.13 1.23
N THR A 143 2.36 7.90 1.34
CA THR A 143 3.80 7.63 1.29
C THR A 143 4.07 6.49 0.31
N GLU A 144 5.06 6.68 -0.57
CA GLU A 144 5.60 5.62 -1.41
C GLU A 144 6.45 4.63 -0.59
N TRP A 145 6.32 3.35 -0.91
CA TRP A 145 7.18 2.29 -0.43
C TRP A 145 7.79 1.53 -1.60
N LEU A 146 9.10 1.33 -1.57
CA LEU A 146 9.80 0.46 -2.52
C LEU A 146 9.73 -0.99 -2.03
N GLY A 147 9.67 -1.92 -2.98
CA GLY A 147 9.58 -3.35 -2.67
C GLY A 147 10.74 -3.91 -1.85
N ARG A 148 10.47 -5.03 -1.17
CA ARG A 148 11.48 -5.91 -0.59
C ARG A 148 11.28 -7.32 -1.13
N PRO A 149 12.33 -8.17 -1.14
CA PRO A 149 12.20 -9.55 -1.59
C PRO A 149 11.16 -10.36 -0.80
N LEU A 150 10.99 -10.07 0.49
CA LEU A 150 10.05 -10.77 1.36
C LEU A 150 9.06 -9.78 2.00
N GLY A 151 7.80 -10.19 2.12
CA GLY A 151 6.75 -9.44 2.79
C GLY A 151 7.09 -9.15 4.25
N VAL A 152 7.65 -10.14 4.97
CA VAL A 152 8.07 -9.93 6.38
C VAL A 152 9.11 -8.82 6.56
N GLN A 153 9.95 -8.56 5.54
CA GLN A 153 10.93 -7.47 5.60
C GLN A 153 10.26 -6.10 5.52
N VAL A 154 9.21 -5.97 4.70
CA VAL A 154 8.40 -4.74 4.64
C VAL A 154 7.67 -4.56 5.97
N LEU A 155 7.01 -5.60 6.46
CA LEU A 155 6.19 -5.53 7.66
C LEU A 155 7.00 -5.18 8.92
N ALA A 156 8.20 -5.75 9.06
CA ALA A 156 9.11 -5.45 10.17
C ALA A 156 9.60 -4.00 10.18
N LEU A 157 9.73 -3.39 9.01
CA LEU A 157 10.16 -2.00 8.87
C LEU A 157 9.00 -1.01 9.05
N ALA A 158 7.84 -1.33 8.46
CA ALA A 158 6.71 -0.41 8.29
C ALA A 158 5.64 -0.48 9.39
N TYR A 159 5.51 -1.59 10.11
CA TYR A 159 4.36 -1.81 11.01
C TYR A 159 4.69 -2.41 12.37
N ARG A 160 5.89 -2.99 12.55
CA ARG A 160 6.32 -3.48 13.88
C ARG A 160 6.27 -2.33 14.90
N SER A 161 5.78 -2.64 16.10
CA SER A 161 5.75 -1.65 17.18
C SER A 161 7.14 -1.07 17.43
N GLY A 162 7.24 0.25 17.44
CA GLY A 162 8.49 0.98 17.70
C GLY A 162 9.52 0.96 16.56
N ALA A 163 9.22 0.35 15.40
CA ALA A 163 10.11 0.44 14.24
C ALA A 163 10.23 1.89 13.76
N ALA A 164 11.45 2.30 13.37
CA ALA A 164 11.74 3.68 13.01
C ALA A 164 10.93 4.20 11.81
N TRP A 165 10.51 3.30 10.91
CA TRP A 165 9.70 3.62 9.73
C TRP A 165 8.23 3.22 9.91
N ASN A 166 7.79 2.98 11.16
CA ASN A 166 6.38 2.78 11.46
C ASN A 166 5.64 4.12 11.43
N GLU A 167 5.27 4.56 10.23
CA GLU A 167 4.57 5.83 10.00
C GLU A 167 3.12 5.80 10.51
N THR A 168 2.57 4.61 10.76
CA THR A 168 1.22 4.46 11.30
C THR A 168 1.17 4.60 12.82
N ALA A 169 2.33 4.54 13.49
CA ALA A 169 2.43 4.38 14.95
C ALA A 169 1.61 3.19 15.49
N TYR A 170 1.23 2.23 14.63
CA TYR A 170 0.45 1.08 15.05
C TYR A 170 1.28 0.21 15.97
N ALA A 171 0.67 -0.17 17.09
CA ALA A 171 1.27 -1.05 18.06
C ALA A 171 0.25 -2.10 18.47
N ASN A 172 0.47 -3.35 18.07
CA ASN A 172 -0.42 -4.46 18.35
C ASN A 172 0.41 -5.69 18.74
N PRO A 173 0.30 -6.17 20.00
CA PRO A 173 1.09 -7.30 20.47
C PRO A 173 0.84 -8.61 19.70
N GLU A 174 -0.38 -8.82 19.18
CA GLU A 174 -0.69 -10.00 18.36
C GLU A 174 0.00 -9.90 17.00
N PHE A 175 -0.05 -8.74 16.35
CA PHE A 175 0.67 -8.49 15.11
C PHE A 175 2.18 -8.72 15.27
N ASP A 176 2.77 -8.15 16.33
CA ASP A 176 4.21 -8.32 16.61
C ASP A 176 4.57 -9.80 16.86
N ALA A 177 3.75 -10.52 17.63
CA ALA A 177 3.99 -11.94 17.90
C ALA A 177 3.86 -12.81 16.64
N LEU A 178 2.87 -12.54 15.78
CA LEU A 178 2.72 -13.20 14.49
C LEU A 178 3.91 -12.91 13.58
N LEU A 179 4.37 -11.65 13.55
CA LEU A 179 5.51 -11.23 12.75
C LEU A 179 6.82 -11.86 13.24
N ASP A 180 7.05 -11.93 14.56
CA ASP A 180 8.21 -12.62 15.14
C ASP A 180 8.20 -14.11 14.77
N LYS A 181 7.04 -14.76 14.81
CA LYS A 181 6.90 -16.14 14.36
C LYS A 181 7.21 -16.27 12.87
N ALA A 182 6.67 -15.40 12.01
CA ALA A 182 6.91 -15.43 10.57
C ALA A 182 8.38 -15.17 10.21
N LEU A 183 9.08 -14.30 10.94
CA LEU A 183 10.52 -14.05 10.77
C LEU A 183 11.37 -15.26 11.16
N ALA A 184 10.91 -16.07 12.12
CA ALA A 184 11.58 -17.30 12.56
C ALA A 184 11.25 -18.54 11.71
N THR A 185 10.32 -18.44 10.75
CA THR A 185 9.89 -19.57 9.89
C THR A 185 10.56 -19.49 8.53
N PRO A 186 11.59 -20.32 8.23
CA PRO A 186 12.31 -20.24 6.97
C PRO A 186 11.50 -20.72 5.76
N ASP A 187 10.68 -21.76 5.93
CA ASP A 187 9.85 -22.31 4.84
C ASP A 187 8.75 -21.32 4.42
N ALA A 188 8.63 -21.07 3.11
CA ALA A 188 7.68 -20.09 2.58
C ALA A 188 6.22 -20.57 2.66
N GLY A 189 5.98 -21.89 2.58
CA GLY A 189 4.65 -22.48 2.71
C GLY A 189 4.13 -22.37 4.14
N GLU A 190 4.93 -22.76 5.12
CA GLU A 190 4.61 -22.60 6.54
C GLU A 190 4.46 -21.12 6.93
N ARG A 191 5.31 -20.25 6.36
CA ARG A 191 5.21 -18.79 6.60
C ARG A 191 3.91 -18.21 6.05
N ARG A 192 3.40 -18.72 4.93
CA ARG A 192 2.13 -18.28 4.33
C ARG A 192 0.94 -18.44 5.27
N GLU A 193 0.87 -19.55 6.01
CA GLU A 193 -0.20 -19.80 6.98
C GLU A 193 -0.20 -18.77 8.14
N ILE A 194 0.99 -18.28 8.51
CA ILE A 194 1.12 -17.19 9.49
C ILE A 194 0.78 -15.86 8.81
N MET A 195 1.22 -15.67 7.57
CA MET A 195 1.03 -14.45 6.81
C MET A 195 -0.46 -14.12 6.61
N ALA A 196 -1.31 -15.11 6.35
CA ALA A 196 -2.77 -14.91 6.26
C ALA A 196 -3.34 -14.18 7.50
N LYS A 197 -2.82 -14.51 8.69
CA LYS A 197 -3.25 -13.86 9.96
C LYS A 197 -2.71 -12.44 10.08
N ILE A 198 -1.46 -12.22 9.66
CA ILE A 198 -0.83 -10.90 9.64
C ILE A 198 -1.57 -9.97 8.68
N GLU A 199 -1.84 -10.44 7.46
CA GLU A 199 -2.54 -9.69 6.43
C GLU A 199 -3.96 -9.33 6.88
N GLN A 200 -4.68 -10.28 7.49
CA GLN A 200 -6.02 -10.04 8.03
C GLN A 200 -6.00 -9.02 9.16
N ASN A 201 -5.04 -9.14 10.10
CA ASN A 201 -4.88 -8.18 11.19
C ASN A 201 -4.63 -6.75 10.66
N LEU A 202 -3.74 -6.60 9.68
CA LEU A 202 -3.43 -5.30 9.09
C LEU A 202 -4.64 -4.70 8.35
N ARG A 203 -5.35 -5.51 7.57
CA ARG A 203 -6.58 -5.10 6.88
C ARG A 203 -7.65 -4.65 7.89
N ASP A 204 -7.90 -5.46 8.92
CA ASP A 204 -8.92 -5.20 9.95
C ASP A 204 -8.56 -4.02 10.86
N SER A 205 -7.28 -3.69 11.01
CA SER A 205 -6.85 -2.50 11.73
C SER A 205 -7.23 -1.19 11.02
N GLY A 206 -7.42 -1.24 9.70
CA GLY A 206 -7.73 -0.08 8.85
C GLY A 206 -6.60 0.95 8.72
N ILE A 207 -5.39 0.70 9.25
CA ILE A 207 -4.34 1.73 9.37
C ILE A 207 -3.76 2.20 8.03
N ILE A 208 -4.03 1.48 6.95
CA ILE A 208 -3.63 1.83 5.60
C ILE A 208 -4.79 1.66 4.61
N ILE A 209 -4.74 2.48 3.57
CA ILE A 209 -5.37 2.24 2.28
C ILE A 209 -4.21 2.04 1.30
N GLN A 210 -4.08 0.84 0.77
CA GLN A 210 -3.06 0.48 -0.19
C GLN A 210 -3.77 0.18 -1.52
N PRO A 211 -3.86 1.15 -2.44
CA PRO A 211 -4.67 0.98 -3.62
C PRO A 211 -4.06 0.01 -4.64
N TYR A 212 -2.74 -0.02 -4.80
CA TYR A 212 -2.11 -0.82 -5.85
C TYR A 212 -0.63 -1.11 -5.63
N TRP A 213 -0.18 -2.20 -6.24
CA TRP A 213 1.22 -2.50 -6.53
C TRP A 213 1.63 -1.90 -7.87
N ARG A 214 2.86 -1.41 -7.99
CA ARG A 214 3.38 -0.79 -9.22
C ARG A 214 4.16 -1.79 -10.06
N SER A 215 3.91 -1.76 -11.35
CA SER A 215 4.67 -2.51 -12.34
C SER A 215 5.92 -1.76 -12.79
N VAL A 216 6.98 -2.52 -13.05
CA VAL A 216 8.19 -2.06 -13.74
C VAL A 216 8.21 -2.65 -15.15
N TYR A 217 8.82 -1.91 -16.08
CA TYR A 217 8.75 -2.21 -17.50
C TYR A 217 10.15 -2.25 -18.09
N ARG A 218 10.35 -3.16 -19.04
CA ARG A 218 11.50 -3.16 -19.93
C ARG A 218 11.03 -3.25 -21.37
N THR A 219 11.45 -2.29 -22.17
CA THR A 219 11.18 -2.23 -23.60
C THR A 219 12.44 -2.57 -24.37
N PHE A 220 12.34 -3.50 -25.32
CA PHE A 220 13.47 -3.97 -26.12
C PHE A 220 13.06 -4.18 -27.58
N ARG A 221 14.03 -4.24 -28.49
CA ARG A 221 13.73 -4.48 -29.91
C ARG A 221 13.21 -5.90 -30.12
N LYS A 222 12.28 -6.07 -31.06
CA LYS A 222 11.89 -7.39 -31.55
C LYS A 222 13.14 -8.14 -32.07
N GLY A 223 13.21 -9.45 -31.82
CA GLY A 223 14.37 -10.30 -32.11
C GLY A 223 15.45 -10.28 -31.01
N VAL A 224 15.30 -9.49 -29.95
CA VAL A 224 16.12 -9.58 -28.73
C VAL A 224 15.34 -10.38 -27.69
N HIS A 225 15.93 -11.45 -27.17
CA HIS A 225 15.32 -12.35 -26.19
C HIS A 225 16.09 -12.34 -24.86
N GLY A 226 15.56 -12.96 -23.81
CA GLY A 226 16.19 -12.99 -22.48
C GLY A 226 16.25 -11.64 -21.78
N CYS A 227 15.39 -10.72 -22.20
CA CYS A 227 15.28 -9.35 -21.68
C CYS A 227 14.09 -9.22 -20.70
N GLU A 228 13.85 -10.25 -19.89
CA GLU A 228 12.79 -10.20 -18.88
C GLU A 228 13.13 -9.14 -17.81
N GLN A 229 12.10 -8.45 -17.34
CA GLN A 229 12.25 -7.45 -16.31
C GLN A 229 12.42 -8.09 -14.94
N HIS A 230 13.38 -7.59 -14.16
CA HIS A 230 13.61 -8.02 -12.78
C HIS A 230 13.02 -7.01 -11.78
N GLN A 231 12.50 -7.51 -10.64
CA GLN A 231 11.90 -6.66 -9.60
C GLN A 231 12.89 -5.64 -9.00
N SER A 232 14.17 -6.00 -8.91
CA SER A 232 15.25 -5.12 -8.45
C SER A 232 15.84 -4.23 -9.55
N LEU A 233 15.20 -4.17 -10.73
CA LEU A 233 15.68 -3.46 -11.93
C LEU A 233 17.01 -3.98 -12.51
N GLU A 234 17.44 -5.17 -12.10
CA GLU A 234 18.65 -5.83 -12.62
C GLU A 234 18.52 -6.19 -14.11
N GLN A 235 19.66 -6.30 -14.80
CA GLN A 235 19.74 -6.70 -16.20
C GLN A 235 20.62 -7.95 -16.31
N HIS A 236 20.02 -9.08 -16.69
CA HIS A 236 20.73 -10.36 -16.83
C HIS A 236 21.18 -10.57 -18.28
N PHE A 237 22.23 -9.85 -18.69
CA PHE A 237 22.75 -9.92 -20.06
C PHE A 237 23.32 -11.30 -20.44
N ASP A 238 23.63 -12.13 -19.45
CA ASP A 238 23.99 -13.54 -19.62
C ASP A 238 22.88 -14.40 -20.25
N LYS A 239 21.62 -13.94 -20.15
CA LYS A 239 20.45 -14.61 -20.74
C LYS A 239 20.08 -14.06 -22.11
N VAL A 240 20.67 -12.94 -22.53
CA VAL A 240 20.24 -12.20 -23.72
C VAL A 240 20.81 -12.82 -24.98
N TRP A 241 19.96 -12.99 -25.99
CA TRP A 241 20.35 -13.48 -27.31
C TRP A 241 19.56 -12.80 -28.45
N LEU A 242 20.09 -12.88 -29.67
CA LEU A 242 19.50 -12.32 -30.87
C LEU A 242 18.95 -13.43 -31.76
N GLU A 243 17.71 -13.29 -32.21
CA GLU A 243 17.14 -14.08 -33.28
C GLU A 243 17.92 -13.85 -34.59
N ALA A 244 18.16 -14.93 -35.33
CA ALA A 244 18.98 -14.94 -36.54
C ALA A 244 18.21 -14.41 -37.76
#